data_AF-A0A8E2F955-F1
#
_entry.id   AF-A0A8E2F955-F1
#
_cell.length_a   1.000
_cell.length_b   1.000
_cell.length_c   1.000
_cell.angle_alpha   90.00
_cell.angle_beta   90.00
_cell.angle_gamma   90.00
#
_symmetry.space_group_name_H-M   'P 1'
#
loop_
_entity.id
_entity.type
_entity.pdbx_description
1 polymer ?
#
loop_
_entity_poly.entity_id
_entity_poly.type
_entity_poly.pdbx_seq_one_letter_code
_entity_poly.pdbx_strand_id
1 'polypeptide(L)'
;MMGLTCSTSVPSKSRPVSLGIPLSLHPTTLQLTTIHVSWIDRFPFPHMRDTMITMSAVIDEEEFLRDLFTSPSFTLKAGKSSWDPEAWAIEKAFAEKWGFLLF
;
A
#
# COMPACT_ATOMS: atom_id res chain seq x y z
N MET A 1 3.36 -22.50 -0.25
CA MET A 1 4.06 -21.30 -0.77
C MET A 1 4.79 -21.73 -2.05
N MET A 2 4.53 -21.11 -3.21
CA MET A 2 5.05 -21.60 -4.50
C MET A 2 6.54 -21.29 -4.76
N GLY A 3 7.27 -20.81 -3.74
CA GLY A 3 8.68 -20.42 -3.85
C GLY A 3 8.92 -19.12 -4.65
N LEU A 4 7.87 -18.31 -4.86
CA LEU A 4 7.92 -17.06 -5.62
C LEU A 4 7.84 -15.87 -4.67
N THR A 5 8.68 -14.86 -4.88
CA THR A 5 8.66 -13.57 -4.18
C THR A 5 7.66 -12.62 -4.85
N CYS A 6 6.91 -11.88 -4.05
CA CYS A 6 5.88 -10.96 -4.54
C CYS A 6 6.35 -9.49 -4.56
N SER A 7 7.31 -9.14 -3.71
CA SER A 7 7.81 -7.77 -3.51
C SER A 7 8.86 -7.35 -4.55
N THR A 8 9.40 -8.29 -5.35
CA THR A 8 10.51 -8.04 -6.28
C THR A 8 10.14 -6.94 -7.27
N SER A 9 10.58 -5.73 -6.97
CA SER A 9 10.37 -4.52 -7.77
C SER A 9 11.67 -3.74 -7.78
N VAL A 10 11.96 -3.07 -8.90
CA VAL A 10 13.10 -2.15 -8.95
C VAL A 10 12.72 -0.92 -8.11
N PRO A 11 13.44 -0.62 -7.01
CA PRO A 11 13.13 0.53 -6.20
C PRO A 11 13.33 1.81 -7.01
N SER A 12 12.41 2.76 -6.87
CA SER A 12 12.48 4.04 -7.57
C SER A 12 11.70 5.12 -6.83
N LYS A 13 11.81 6.35 -7.30
CA LYS A 13 10.93 7.44 -6.87
C LYS A 13 9.67 7.43 -7.73
N SER A 14 8.53 7.77 -7.14
CA SER A 14 7.30 7.94 -7.92
C SER A 14 7.44 9.13 -8.87
N ARG A 15 6.63 9.13 -9.93
CA ARG A 15 6.56 10.22 -10.90
C ARG A 15 5.27 11.02 -10.67
N PRO A 16 5.28 12.34 -10.94
CA PRO A 16 4.06 13.11 -10.97
C PRO A 16 3.02 12.48 -11.90
N VAL A 17 1.76 12.49 -11.49
CA VAL A 17 0.63 11.94 -12.26
C VAL A 17 -0.19 13.07 -12.89
N SER A 18 -0.98 12.73 -13.91
CA SER A 18 -1.85 13.70 -14.59
C SER A 18 -3.08 14.07 -13.75
N LEU A 19 -3.71 15.20 -14.08
CA LEU A 19 -4.90 15.72 -13.37
C LEU A 19 -6.12 14.80 -13.42
N GLY A 20 -6.15 13.80 -14.31
CA GLY A 20 -7.25 12.83 -14.41
C GLY A 20 -7.17 11.68 -13.40
N ILE A 21 -6.08 11.58 -12.64
CA ILE A 21 -5.91 10.56 -11.60
C ILE A 21 -6.58 11.00 -10.30
N PRO A 22 -7.31 10.12 -9.59
CA PRO A 22 -7.89 10.42 -8.27
C PRO A 22 -6.83 10.86 -7.25
N LEU A 23 -7.16 11.86 -6.42
CA LEU A 23 -6.22 12.44 -5.43
C LEU A 23 -5.61 11.41 -4.46
N SER A 24 -6.39 10.40 -4.07
CA SER A 24 -5.94 9.30 -3.22
C SER A 24 -4.79 8.47 -3.81
N LEU A 25 -4.63 8.51 -5.14
CA LEU A 25 -3.56 7.84 -5.88
C LEU A 25 -2.44 8.80 -6.30
N HIS A 26 -2.55 10.10 -6.04
CA HIS A 26 -1.44 11.02 -6.29
C HIS A 26 -0.26 10.64 -5.40
N PRO A 27 0.98 10.69 -5.92
CA PRO A 27 2.16 10.43 -5.12
C PRO A 27 2.29 11.51 -4.05
N THR A 28 2.66 11.10 -2.83
CA THR A 28 2.98 12.03 -1.74
C THR A 28 4.31 12.73 -2.01
N THR A 29 4.60 13.78 -1.23
CA THR A 29 5.92 14.42 -1.27
C THR A 29 7.03 13.41 -1.00
N LEU A 30 6.84 12.50 -0.03
CA LEU A 30 7.84 11.51 0.33
C LEU A 30 8.11 10.51 -0.82
N GLN A 31 7.06 10.05 -1.49
CA GLN A 31 7.16 9.20 -2.68
C GLN A 31 7.92 9.87 -3.83
N LEU A 32 7.79 11.19 -4.00
CA LEU A 32 8.49 11.97 -5.02
C LEU A 32 9.97 12.20 -4.69
N THR A 33 10.35 12.18 -3.41
CA THR A 33 11.71 12.52 -2.96
C THR A 33 12.55 11.32 -2.54
N THR A 34 11.93 10.19 -2.21
CA THR A 34 12.58 9.03 -1.58
C THR A 34 12.48 7.79 -2.46
N ILE A 35 13.60 7.08 -2.66
CA ILE A 35 13.61 5.79 -3.36
C ILE A 35 12.92 4.75 -2.47
N HIS A 36 11.93 4.05 -3.02
CA HIS A 36 11.15 3.05 -2.30
C HIS A 36 10.68 1.95 -3.25
N VAL A 37 10.04 0.91 -2.70
CA VAL A 37 9.44 -0.17 -3.46
C VAL A 37 8.15 0.26 -4.13
N SER A 38 8.16 0.28 -5.46
CA SER A 38 7.11 0.92 -6.27
C SER A 38 5.73 0.26 -6.20
N TRP A 39 5.62 -0.96 -5.64
CA TRP A 39 4.34 -1.64 -5.52
C TRP A 39 3.40 -0.96 -4.51
N ILE A 40 3.92 -0.20 -3.55
CA ILE A 40 3.11 0.50 -2.53
C ILE A 40 2.27 1.63 -3.16
N ASP A 41 2.67 2.16 -4.31
CA ASP A 41 1.96 3.24 -5.02
C ASP A 41 0.53 2.87 -5.41
N ARG A 42 0.21 1.57 -5.41
CA ARG A 42 -1.10 1.00 -5.76
C ARG A 42 -2.12 1.12 -4.62
N PHE A 43 -1.68 1.38 -3.38
CA PHE A 43 -2.62 1.57 -2.28
C PHE A 43 -3.24 2.98 -2.35
N PRO A 44 -4.57 3.10 -2.25
CA PRO A 44 -5.25 4.40 -2.24
C PRO A 44 -5.19 5.06 -0.86
N PHE A 45 -4.10 4.86 -0.11
CA PHE A 45 -3.91 5.34 1.25
C PHE A 45 -2.60 6.12 1.33
N PRO A 46 -2.63 7.46 1.14
CA PRO A 46 -1.42 8.28 1.18
C PRO A 46 -0.57 8.06 2.44
N HIS A 47 -1.21 8.04 3.62
CA HIS A 47 -0.55 7.81 4.90
C HIS A 47 0.15 6.46 4.98
N MET A 48 -0.52 5.38 4.56
CA MET A 48 0.06 4.04 4.55
C MET A 48 1.32 3.94 3.71
N ARG A 49 1.32 4.59 2.53
CA ARG A 49 2.49 4.61 1.65
C ARG A 49 3.65 5.34 2.33
N ASP A 50 3.39 6.47 2.97
CA ASP A 50 4.43 7.22 3.68
C ASP A 50 4.98 6.45 4.89
N THR A 51 4.12 5.76 5.64
CA THR A 51 4.52 4.88 6.74
C THR A 51 5.36 3.71 6.25
N MET A 52 4.98 3.05 5.15
CA MET A 52 5.76 1.98 4.54
C MET A 52 7.16 2.44 4.08
N ILE A 53 7.26 3.65 3.51
CA ILE A 53 8.56 4.22 3.13
C ILE A 53 9.41 4.48 4.38
N THR A 54 8.82 5.11 5.39
CA THR A 54 9.51 5.51 6.62
C THR A 54 9.97 4.30 7.44
N MET A 55 9.19 3.22 7.42
CA MET A 55 9.45 1.99 8.18
C MET A 55 10.05 0.86 7.33
N SER A 56 10.55 1.15 6.13
CA SER A 56 11.11 0.16 5.20
C SER A 56 12.23 -0.71 5.79
N ALA A 57 12.97 -0.22 6.79
CA ALA A 57 14.00 -1.01 7.46
C ALA A 57 13.46 -2.01 8.52
N VAL A 58 12.18 -1.89 8.88
CA VAL A 58 11.53 -2.65 9.96
C VAL A 58 10.45 -3.59 9.42
N ILE A 59 9.76 -3.18 8.35
CA ILE A 59 8.70 -3.97 7.72
C ILE A 59 9.32 -5.03 6.82
N ASP A 60 8.95 -6.30 7.02
CA ASP A 60 9.16 -7.35 6.04
C ASP A 60 8.06 -7.27 4.97
N GLU A 61 8.43 -6.79 3.78
CA GLU A 61 7.52 -6.61 2.66
C GLU A 61 6.94 -7.93 2.13
N GLU A 62 7.72 -9.01 2.13
CA GLU A 62 7.23 -10.32 1.71
C GLU A 62 6.24 -10.87 2.73
N GLU A 63 6.48 -10.60 4.01
CA GLU A 63 5.54 -10.95 5.07
C GLU A 63 4.21 -10.21 4.90
N PHE A 64 4.25 -8.90 4.68
CA PHE A 64 3.08 -8.08 4.43
C PHE A 64 2.29 -8.58 3.21
N LEU A 65 2.96 -8.80 2.08
CA LEU A 65 2.30 -9.26 0.85
C LEU A 65 1.74 -10.67 1.01
N ARG A 66 2.44 -11.56 1.71
CA ARG A 66 1.91 -12.90 2.03
C ARG A 66 0.61 -12.80 2.80
N ASP A 67 0.57 -12.01 3.86
CA ASP A 67 -0.63 -11.86 4.68
C ASP A 67 -1.76 -11.16 3.88
N LEU A 68 -1.41 -10.19 3.03
CA LEU A 68 -2.33 -9.49 2.14
C LEU A 68 -3.07 -10.45 1.19
N PHE A 69 -2.37 -11.42 0.62
CA PHE A 69 -2.93 -12.35 -0.39
C PHE A 69 -3.46 -13.67 0.17
N THR A 70 -3.00 -14.11 1.35
CA THR A 70 -3.33 -15.44 1.89
C THR A 70 -4.29 -15.42 3.08
N SER A 71 -4.63 -14.23 3.59
CA SER A 71 -5.59 -14.05 4.69
C SER A 71 -6.61 -12.96 4.35
N PRO A 72 -7.78 -12.94 5.00
CA PRO A 72 -8.69 -11.80 4.93
C PRO A 72 -7.94 -10.52 5.35
N SER A 73 -7.73 -9.61 4.41
CA SER A 73 -6.88 -8.42 4.60
C SER A 73 -7.71 -7.14 4.47
N PHE A 74 -8.28 -6.92 3.30
CA PHE A 74 -9.21 -5.84 3.04
C PHE A 74 -10.47 -6.33 2.34
N THR A 75 -11.58 -5.67 2.61
CA THR A 75 -12.83 -5.79 1.87
C THR A 75 -13.21 -4.46 1.23
N LEU A 76 -13.80 -4.52 0.04
CA LEU A 76 -14.30 -3.35 -0.69
C LEU A 76 -15.81 -3.27 -0.56
N LYS A 77 -16.32 -2.09 -0.19
CA LYS A 77 -17.75 -1.78 -0.16
C LYS A 77 -18.31 -1.75 -1.58
N ALA A 78 -19.40 -2.49 -1.80
CA ALA A 78 -20.07 -2.51 -3.09
C ALA A 78 -20.51 -1.10 -3.53
N GLY A 79 -20.32 -0.79 -4.80
CA GLY A 79 -20.74 0.49 -5.40
C GLY A 79 -19.77 1.67 -5.20
N LYS A 80 -18.66 1.48 -4.47
CA LYS A 80 -17.58 2.48 -4.38
C LYS A 80 -16.39 2.13 -5.28
N SER A 81 -15.62 3.14 -5.66
CA SER A 81 -14.43 2.97 -6.48
C SER A 81 -13.25 2.42 -5.67
N SER A 82 -12.40 1.60 -6.28
CA SER A 82 -11.22 1.02 -5.61
C SER A 82 -10.17 2.06 -5.21
N TRP A 83 -10.21 3.27 -5.78
CA TRP A 83 -9.36 4.37 -5.38
C TRP A 83 -9.98 5.26 -4.29
N ASP A 84 -11.23 5.07 -3.88
CA ASP A 84 -11.80 5.79 -2.73
C ASP A 84 -11.29 5.14 -1.44
N PRO A 85 -10.49 5.82 -0.59
CA PRO A 85 -9.98 5.25 0.65
C PRO A 85 -11.11 4.75 1.57
N GLU A 86 -12.27 5.41 1.57
CA GLU A 86 -13.42 5.05 2.40
C GLU A 86 -14.19 3.81 1.88
N ALA A 87 -13.86 3.36 0.67
CA ALA A 87 -14.41 2.13 0.10
C ALA A 87 -13.84 0.88 0.76
N TRP A 88 -12.70 0.99 1.42
CA TRP A 88 -11.99 -0.15 1.99
C TRP A 88 -12.34 -0.30 3.47
N ALA A 89 -12.48 -1.54 3.91
CA ALA A 89 -12.52 -1.93 5.30
C ALA A 89 -11.37 -2.91 5.54
N ILE A 90 -10.61 -2.69 6.62
CA ILE A 90 -9.54 -3.60 7.02
C ILE A 90 -10.12 -4.72 7.89
N GLU A 91 -9.75 -5.96 7.57
CA GLU A 91 -10.18 -7.13 8.33
C GLU A 91 -9.48 -7.18 9.68
N LYS A 92 -10.20 -7.61 10.72
CA LYS A 92 -9.74 -7.50 12.12
C LYS A 92 -8.34 -8.10 12.35
N ALA A 93 -8.13 -9.34 11.90
CA ALA A 93 -6.85 -10.04 12.10
C ALA A 93 -5.69 -9.34 11.34
N PHE A 94 -5.98 -8.77 10.17
CA PHE A 94 -4.99 -8.01 9.41
C PHE A 94 -4.69 -6.66 10.10
N ALA A 95 -5.71 -6.00 10.65
CA ALA A 95 -5.56 -4.76 11.43
C ALA A 95 -4.75 -4.95 12.72
N GLU A 96 -4.92 -6.09 13.42
CA GLU A 96 -4.15 -6.38 14.63
C GLU A 96 -2.63 -6.41 14.38
N LYS A 97 -2.21 -6.83 13.18
CA LYS A 97 -0.81 -6.91 12.80
C LYS A 97 -0.31 -5.67 12.04
N TRP A 98 -1.07 -5.21 11.05
CA TRP A 98 -0.66 -4.19 10.09
C TRP A 98 -1.40 -2.87 10.24
N GLY A 99 -2.32 -2.75 11.21
CA GLY A 99 -3.15 -1.57 11.40
C GLY A 99 -2.36 -0.30 11.69
N PHE A 100 -1.16 -0.40 12.28
CA PHE A 100 -0.26 0.73 12.51
C PHE A 100 0.14 1.45 11.22
N LEU A 101 0.00 0.82 10.05
CA LEU A 101 0.25 1.47 8.77
C LEU A 101 -0.82 2.49 8.39
N LEU A 102 -2.03 2.39 8.97
CA LEU A 102 -3.18 3.22 8.61
C LEU A 102 -3.46 4.38 9.59
N PHE A 103 -2.71 4.48 10.70
CA PHE A 103 -2.94 5.47 11.77
C PHE A 103 -1.73 6.37 12.02
#